data_AF-R1DY58-F1
#
_entry.id   AF-R1DY58-F1
#
_cell.length_a   1.000
_cell.length_b   1.000
_cell.length_c   1.000
_cell.angle_alpha   90.00
_cell.angle_beta   90.00
_cell.angle_gamma   90.00
#
_symmetry.space_group_name_H-M   'P 1'
#
loop_
_entity.id
_entity.type
_entity.pdbx_description
1 polymer ?
#
loop_
_entity_poly.entity_id
_entity_poly.type
_entity_poly.pdbx_seq_one_letter_code
_entity_poly.pdbx_strand_id
1 'polypeptide(L)' 'FAELARRESQCSSASSGGDLGLFGPGKMVQEFDTALFPAEDAPQPGAILGPVVTDFGCHLI' A
#
# COMPACT_ATOMS: atom_id res chain seq x y z
N PHE A 1 1.71 -4.09 -11.79
CA PHE A 1 0.94 -3.60 -10.62
C PHE A 1 -0.18 -2.66 -11.04
N ALA A 2 0.13 -1.48 -11.61
CA ALA A 2 -0.87 -0.44 -11.91
C ALA A 2 -2.08 -0.87 -12.77
N GLU A 3 -1.91 -1.76 -13.75
CA GLU A 3 -3.04 -2.27 -14.55
C GLU A 3 -3.98 -3.16 -13.72
N LEU A 4 -3.43 -4.05 -12.88
CA LEU A 4 -4.22 -4.87 -11.98
C LEU A 4 -4.93 -4.01 -10.93
N ALA A 5 -4.23 -3.02 -10.37
CA ALA A 5 -4.82 -2.06 -9.44
C ALA A 5 -5.99 -1.29 -10.09
N ARG A 6 -5.88 -0.90 -11.36
CA ARG A 6 -6.99 -0.25 -12.10
C ARG A 6 -8.21 -1.14 -12.28
N ARG A 7 -8.02 -2.45 -12.45
CA ARG A 7 -9.09 -3.41 -12.76
C ARG A 7 -9.76 -3.97 -11.50
N GLU A 8 -8.95 -4.28 -10.48
CA GLU A 8 -9.37 -5.11 -9.34
C GLU A 8 -9.42 -4.35 -8.01
N SER A 9 -8.79 -3.18 -7.89
CA SER A 9 -8.75 -2.45 -6.61
C SER A 9 -10.11 -1.83 -6.30
N GLN A 10 -10.56 -1.98 -5.06
CA GLN A 10 -11.76 -1.36 -4.52
C GLN A 10 -11.50 0.02 -3.90
N CYS A 11 -10.23 0.47 -3.88
CA CYS A 11 -9.86 1.77 -3.34
C CYS A 11 -10.08 2.89 -4.39
N SER A 12 -10.29 4.11 -3.92
CA SER A 12 -10.43 5.29 -4.79
C SER A 12 -9.18 5.59 -5.64
N SER A 13 -8.01 5.08 -5.24
CA SER A 13 -6.76 5.15 -6.02
C SER A 13 -6.70 4.21 -7.21
N ALA A 14 -7.71 3.33 -7.40
CA ALA A 14 -7.75 2.37 -8.50
C ALA A 14 -7.53 3.06 -9.86
N SER A 15 -8.24 4.17 -10.13
CA SER A 15 -8.13 4.92 -11.39
C SER A 15 -6.71 5.42 -11.68
N SER A 16 -5.95 5.78 -10.64
CA SER A 16 -4.54 6.18 -10.71
C SER A 16 -3.56 5.00 -10.72
N GLY A 17 -4.04 3.75 -10.83
CA GLY A 17 -3.20 2.56 -10.78
C GLY A 17 -2.71 2.19 -9.38
N GLY A 18 -3.46 2.57 -8.35
CA GLY A 18 -3.13 2.30 -6.95
C GLY A 18 -2.17 3.32 -6.32
N ASP A 19 -1.81 4.38 -7.04
CA ASP A 19 -0.93 5.43 -6.52
C ASP A 19 -1.62 6.21 -5.39
N LEU A 20 -0.91 6.30 -4.25
CA LEU A 20 -1.33 7.03 -3.05
C LEU A 20 -0.57 8.36 -2.89
N GLY A 21 0.35 8.66 -3.81
CA GLY A 21 1.23 9.83 -3.73
C GLY A 21 2.31 9.70 -2.67
N LEU A 22 2.95 10.82 -2.35
CA LEU A 22 3.98 10.90 -1.32
C LEU A 22 3.36 11.17 0.04
N PHE A 23 3.57 10.27 0.99
CA PHE A 23 3.18 10.44 2.38
C PHE A 23 4.30 9.93 3.30
N GLY A 24 4.30 10.42 4.54
CA GLY A 24 5.22 9.98 5.59
C GLY A 24 4.55 8.99 6.55
N PRO A 25 5.31 8.46 7.53
CA PRO A 25 4.76 7.57 8.55
C PRO A 25 3.69 8.25 9.40
N GLY A 26 2.73 7.48 9.89
CA GLY A 26 1.58 7.94 10.68
C GLY A 26 0.41 8.48 9.83
N LYS A 27 0.42 8.26 8.51
CA LYS A 27 -0.61 8.78 7.60
C LYS A 27 -1.62 7.74 7.17
N MET A 28 -1.25 6.46 7.23
CA MET A 28 -2.13 5.34 6.90
C MET A 28 -2.49 4.55 8.17
N VAL A 29 -3.28 3.49 8.01
CA VAL A 29 -3.56 2.56 9.11
C VAL A 29 -2.29 1.90 9.60
N GLN A 30 -2.29 1.51 10.88
CA GLN A 30 -1.10 1.01 11.56
C GLN A 30 -0.45 -0.17 10.82
N GLU A 31 -1.24 -1.10 10.29
CA GLU A 31 -0.75 -2.28 9.57
C GLU A 31 -0.06 -1.88 8.25
N PHE A 32 -0.59 -0.86 7.57
CA PHE A 32 -0.03 -0.34 6.33
C PHE A 32 1.26 0.44 6.58
N ASP A 33 1.26 1.30 7.60
CA ASP A 33 2.45 2.04 8.01
C ASP A 33 3.56 1.11 8.51
N THR A 34 3.21 0.02 9.22
CA THR A 34 4.18 -0.98 9.68
C THR A 34 4.79 -1.73 8.50
N ALA A 35 4.02 -1.99 7.44
CA ALA A 35 4.53 -2.64 6.24
C ALA A 35 5.49 -1.74 5.44
N LEU A 36 5.20 -0.44 5.33
CA LEU A 36 6.02 0.51 4.57
C LEU A 36 7.18 1.13 5.35
N PHE A 37 7.02 1.33 6.66
CA PHE A 37 7.99 1.98 7.53
C PHE A 37 8.30 1.09 8.75
N PRO A 38 8.75 -0.16 8.56
CA PRO A 38 9.16 -1.01 9.67
C PRO A 38 10.36 -0.39 10.40
N ALA A 39 10.47 -0.68 11.70
CA ALA A 39 11.49 -0.08 12.56
C ALA A 39 12.93 -0.50 12.21
N GLU A 40 13.11 -1.66 11.55
CA GLU A 40 14.44 -2.25 11.32
C GLU A 40 14.91 -2.16 9.87
N ASP A 41 14.07 -2.48 8.89
CA ASP A 41 14.49 -2.57 7.48
C ASP A 41 13.38 -2.10 6.53
N ALA A 42 13.48 -0.84 6.09
CA ALA A 42 12.52 -0.26 5.18
C ALA A 42 12.62 -0.92 3.79
N PRO A 43 11.48 -1.24 3.16
CA PRO A 43 11.46 -1.89 1.86
C PRO A 43 12.11 -1.02 0.78
N GLN A 44 12.83 -1.67 -0.14
CA GLN A 44 13.49 -0.98 -1.24
C GLN A 44 12.46 -0.42 -2.23
N PRO A 45 12.78 0.69 -2.93
CA PRO A 45 11.92 1.21 -3.98
C PRO A 45 11.59 0.14 -5.03
N GLY A 46 10.29 -0.06 -5.30
CA GLY A 46 9.79 -1.06 -6.25
C GLY A 46 9.57 -2.46 -5.66
N ALA A 47 9.84 -2.67 -4.37
CA ALA A 47 9.41 -3.88 -3.67
C ALA A 47 7.88 -3.95 -3.62
N ILE A 48 7.35 -5.18 -3.69
CA ILE A 48 5.93 -5.46 -3.51
C ILE A 48 5.75 -6.09 -2.14
N LEU A 49 4.84 -5.55 -1.33
CA LEU A 49 4.57 -5.95 0.04
C LEU A 49 3.15 -6.46 0.18
N GLY A 50 2.97 -7.49 1.00
CA GLY A 50 1.67 -8.03 1.35
C GLY A 50 1.60 -9.55 1.26
N PRO A 51 0.43 -10.12 1.54
CA PRO A 51 -0.84 -9.44 1.80
C PRO A 51 -0.85 -8.68 3.14
N VAL A 52 -1.20 -7.40 3.10
CA VAL A 52 -1.41 -6.57 4.30
C VAL A 52 -2.90 -6.54 4.59
N VAL A 53 -3.30 -7.16 5.69
CA VAL A 53 -4.71 -7.17 6.14
C VAL A 53 -4.93 -5.96 7.05
N THR A 54 -5.96 -5.19 6.73
CA THR A 54 -6.41 -4.04 7.51
C THR A 54 -7.92 -4.16 7.74
N ASP A 55 -8.48 -3.27 8.54
CA ASP A 55 -9.94 -3.16 8.70
C ASP A 55 -10.67 -2.83 7.38
N PHE A 56 -9.97 -2.33 6.36
CA PHE A 56 -10.50 -2.03 5.03
C PHE A 56 -10.38 -3.19 4.04
N GLY A 57 -9.79 -4.32 4.45
CA GLY A 57 -9.63 -5.51 3.63
C GLY A 57 -8.18 -5.93 3.44
N CYS A 58 -7.89 -6.52 2.29
CA CYS A 58 -6.56 -7.03 1.95
C CYS A 58 -5.91 -6.13 0.91
N HIS A 59 -4.67 -5.72 1.18
CA HIS A 59 -3.90 -4.81 0.33
C HIS A 59 -2.59 -5.47 -0.11
N LEU A 60 -2.25 -5.23 -1.37
CA LEU A 60 -0.91 -5.40 -1.90
C LEU A 60 -0.33 -3.99 -2.08
N ILE A 61 0.90 -3.76 -1.64
CA ILE A 61 1.56 -2.45 -1.65
C ILE A 61 2.76 -2.52 -2.58
#